data_AF-A0A561W575-F1
#
_entry.id   AF-A0A561W575-F1
#
_cell.length_a   1.000
_cell.length_b   1.000
_cell.length_c   1.000
_cell.angle_alpha   90.00
_cell.angle_beta   90.00
_cell.angle_gamma   90.00
#
_symmetry.space_group_name_H-M   'P 1'
#
loop_
_entity.id
_entity.type
_entity.pdbx_description
1 polymer ?
#
loop_
_entity_poly.entity_id
_entity_poly.type
_entity_poly.pdbx_seq_one_letter_code
_entity_poly.pdbx_strand_id
1 'polypeptide(L)'
;MAVDIGDPVPGWVDVLQLPRQPSLWPPVGRSGFFEVLQHRGHEVRLFPLDAGMRDRGSRAQRCTGPEWADLTRRWPVGARIDARVEYIFPGNRECSVRFGDWREVVEYEGRPPDSGTQVKLMVERQSEWTRSLILRPCDMPGQGI
;
A
#
# COMPACT_ATOMS: atom_id res chain seq x y z
N MET A 1 -0.03 12.17 10.04
CA MET A 1 0.03 12.11 11.52
C MET A 1 1.25 11.31 11.92
N ALA A 2 2.11 11.84 12.78
CA ALA A 2 3.31 11.13 13.24
C ALA A 2 2.94 10.05 14.28
N VAL A 3 3.67 8.94 14.26
CA VAL A 3 3.53 7.82 15.18
C VAL A 3 4.93 7.45 15.67
N ASP A 4 5.08 7.38 16.99
CA ASP A 4 6.29 6.80 17.58
C ASP A 4 6.24 5.28 17.41
N ILE A 5 7.26 4.74 16.74
CA ILE A 5 7.42 3.30 16.47
C ILE A 5 8.65 2.71 17.17
N GLY A 6 9.33 3.49 18.02
CA GLY A 6 10.56 3.06 18.69
C GLY A 6 11.77 2.92 17.75
N ASP A 7 11.71 3.52 16.56
CA ASP A 7 12.79 3.55 15.56
C ASP A 7 13.36 4.98 15.45
N PRO A 8 14.65 5.15 15.09
CA PRO A 8 15.21 6.48 14.76
C PRO A 8 14.44 7.23 13.67
N VAL A 9 13.74 6.52 12.79
CA VAL A 9 12.90 7.07 11.74
C VAL A 9 11.44 7.15 12.21
N PRO A 10 10.77 8.31 12.11
CA PRO A 10 9.39 8.44 12.53
C PRO A 10 8.43 7.64 11.63
N GLY A 11 7.40 7.08 12.26
CA GLY A 11 6.25 6.51 11.57
C GLY A 11 5.25 7.58 11.15
N TRP A 12 4.60 7.40 10.00
CA TRP A 12 3.64 8.35 9.44
C TRP A 12 2.38 7.65 8.95
N VAL A 13 1.23 8.11 9.44
CA VAL A 13 -0.08 7.80 8.86
C VAL A 13 -0.48 8.92 7.92
N ASP A 14 -0.75 8.59 6.65
CA ASP A 14 -1.25 9.53 5.67
C ASP A 14 -2.62 10.09 6.10
N VAL A 15 -2.81 11.41 5.96
CA VAL A 15 -4.07 12.09 6.31
C VAL A 15 -5.26 11.52 5.55
N LEU A 16 -5.05 10.97 4.35
CA LEU A 16 -6.10 10.34 3.55
C LEU A 16 -6.62 9.02 4.16
N GLN A 17 -5.91 8.45 5.14
CA GLN A 17 -6.36 7.27 5.88
C GLN A 17 -7.13 7.64 7.16
N LEU A 18 -7.04 8.89 7.62
CA LEU A 18 -7.69 9.38 8.83
C LEU A 18 -9.09 9.93 8.53
N PRO A 19 -10.01 9.93 9.53
CA PRO A 19 -11.33 10.54 9.36
C PRO A 19 -11.23 11.95 8.76
N ARG A 20 -12.14 12.28 7.83
CA ARG A 20 -12.14 13.61 7.18
C ARG A 20 -12.23 14.78 8.15
N GLN A 21 -12.88 14.59 9.31
CA GLN A 21 -12.98 15.61 10.35
C GLN A 21 -11.78 15.48 11.31
N PRO A 22 -10.89 16.49 11.41
CA PRO A 22 -9.71 16.44 12.28
C PRO A 22 -10.02 16.23 13.77
N SER A 23 -11.19 16.66 14.23
CA SER A 23 -11.65 16.43 15.60
C SER A 23 -11.90 14.95 15.94
N LEU A 24 -12.01 14.09 14.92
CA LEU A 24 -12.17 12.65 15.07
C LEU A 24 -10.84 11.90 14.94
N TRP A 25 -9.72 12.60 14.76
CA TRP A 25 -8.43 11.94 14.65
C TRP A 25 -8.03 11.31 15.99
N PRO A 26 -7.20 10.26 15.96
CA PRO A 26 -6.61 9.71 17.16
C PRO A 26 -5.91 10.82 17.98
N PRO A 27 -6.21 10.96 19.28
CA PRO A 27 -5.53 11.95 20.11
C PRO A 27 -4.05 11.57 20.31
N VAL A 28 -3.22 12.57 20.57
CA VAL A 28 -1.79 12.36 20.92
C VAL A 28 -1.69 11.42 22.13
N GLY A 29 -0.75 10.46 22.05
CA GLY A 29 -0.53 9.44 23.08
C GLY A 29 -1.40 8.18 22.92
N ARG A 30 -2.34 8.14 21.97
CA ARG A 30 -3.08 6.92 21.67
C ARG A 30 -2.18 5.89 20.97
N SER A 31 -2.06 4.70 21.58
CA SER A 31 -1.39 3.55 20.98
C SER A 31 -2.33 2.72 20.11
N GLY A 32 -1.77 1.96 19.16
CA GLY A 32 -2.53 1.08 18.28
C GLY A 32 -1.63 0.16 17.45
N PHE A 33 -2.26 -0.74 16.70
CA PHE A 33 -1.56 -1.60 15.74
C PHE A 33 -1.58 -0.97 14.35
N PHE A 34 -0.47 -1.13 13.64
CA PHE A 34 -0.28 -0.61 12.30
C PHE A 34 0.30 -1.67 11.38
N GLU A 35 -0.12 -1.67 10.12
CA GLU A 35 0.59 -2.35 9.05
C GLU A 35 1.60 -1.38 8.44
N VAL A 36 2.85 -1.84 8.26
CA VAL A 36 3.87 -1.08 7.55
C VAL A 36 3.59 -1.17 6.07
N LEU A 37 3.23 -0.04 5.47
CA LEU A 37 2.99 0.07 4.03
C LEU A 37 4.29 0.28 3.26
N GLN A 38 5.22 1.04 3.86
CA GLN A 38 6.49 1.39 3.27
C GLN A 38 7.52 1.60 4.37
N HIS A 39 8.74 1.14 4.14
CA HIS A 39 9.90 1.44 4.99
C HIS A 39 11.04 1.92 4.11
N ARG A 40 11.32 3.23 4.15
CA ARG A 40 12.43 3.85 3.41
C ARG A 40 13.18 4.77 4.35
N GLY A 41 14.49 4.91 4.14
CA GLY A 41 15.46 5.40 5.15
C GLY A 41 15.20 6.75 5.86
N HIS A 42 14.13 7.48 5.53
CA HIS A 42 13.71 8.70 6.22
C HIS A 42 12.23 8.71 6.66
N GLU A 43 11.41 7.73 6.26
CA GLU A 43 10.03 7.58 6.74
C GLU A 43 9.53 6.13 6.71
N VAL A 44 8.74 5.77 7.73
CA VAL A 44 7.94 4.54 7.75
C VAL A 44 6.48 4.91 7.55
N ARG A 45 5.84 4.48 6.45
CA ARG A 45 4.41 4.72 6.25
C ARG A 45 3.58 3.61 6.86
N LEU A 46 2.53 4.02 7.55
CA LEU A 46 1.72 3.15 8.38
C LEU A 46 0.24 3.23 7.98
N PHE A 47 -0.41 2.07 8.01
CA PHE A 47 -1.85 1.95 7.95
C PHE A 47 -2.42 1.54 9.31
N PRO A 48 -3.29 2.35 9.95
CA PRO A 48 -3.89 1.99 11.22
C PRO A 48 -4.80 0.77 11.07
N LEU A 49 -4.61 -0.28 11.87
CA LEU A 49 -5.48 -1.46 11.85
C LEU A 49 -6.77 -1.25 12.65
N ASP A 50 -6.72 -0.42 13.69
CA ASP A 50 -7.90 -0.02 14.46
C ASP A 50 -8.89 0.76 13.56
N ALA A 51 -10.09 0.22 13.39
CA ALA A 51 -11.15 0.83 12.60
C ALA A 51 -11.57 2.21 13.15
N GLY A 52 -11.45 2.45 14.45
CA GLY A 52 -11.75 3.73 15.08
C GLY A 52 -10.75 4.83 14.74
N MET A 53 -9.61 4.49 14.14
CA MET A 53 -8.58 5.45 13.72
C MET A 53 -8.68 5.82 12.23
N ARG A 54 -9.58 5.19 11.47
CA ARG A 54 -9.60 5.26 10.01
C ARG A 54 -10.80 6.02 9.46
N ASP A 55 -10.63 6.60 8.27
CA ASP A 55 -11.75 7.03 7.46
C ASP A 55 -12.58 5.84 6.98
N ARG A 56 -13.91 6.00 7.00
CA ARG A 56 -14.85 5.02 6.45
C ARG A 56 -14.78 4.91 4.92
N GLY A 57 -14.15 5.86 4.23
CA GLY A 57 -13.91 5.82 2.79
C GLY A 57 -12.53 5.29 2.38
N SER A 58 -11.70 4.84 3.34
CA SER A 58 -10.35 4.35 3.06
C SER A 58 -10.36 3.15 2.10
N ARG A 59 -9.26 2.98 1.33
CA ARG A 59 -9.12 1.95 0.27
C ARG A 59 -9.47 0.54 0.75
N ALA A 60 -9.17 0.22 2.01
CA ALA A 60 -9.47 -1.03 2.67
C ALA A 60 -10.97 -1.39 2.74
N GLN A 61 -11.88 -0.42 2.55
CA GLN A 61 -13.33 -0.64 2.59
C GLN A 61 -13.94 -0.77 1.18
N ARG A 62 -13.14 -0.72 0.11
CA ARG A 62 -13.65 -0.79 -1.28
C ARG A 62 -14.04 -2.18 -1.75
N CYS A 63 -13.68 -3.21 -1.01
CA CYS A 63 -13.84 -4.59 -1.42
C CYS A 63 -14.56 -5.40 -0.34
N THR A 64 -15.65 -6.02 -0.73
CA THR A 64 -16.40 -6.94 0.13
C THR A 64 -15.60 -8.23 0.36
N GLY A 65 -15.94 -8.97 1.41
CA GLY A 65 -15.32 -10.27 1.69
C GLY A 65 -15.37 -11.25 0.51
N PRO A 66 -16.54 -11.43 -0.16
CA PRO A 66 -16.63 -12.28 -1.35
C PRO A 66 -15.76 -11.80 -2.52
N GLU A 67 -15.78 -10.50 -2.84
CA GLU A 67 -14.93 -9.94 -3.91
C GLU A 67 -13.44 -10.18 -3.61
N TRP A 68 -13.03 -10.04 -2.36
CA TRP A 68 -11.66 -10.30 -1.94
C TRP A 68 -11.29 -11.78 -2.04
N ALA A 69 -12.20 -12.67 -1.65
CA ALA A 69 -11.98 -14.11 -1.75
C ALA A 69 -11.83 -14.57 -3.21
N ASP A 70 -12.58 -13.96 -4.13
CA ASP A 70 -12.44 -14.23 -5.55
C ASP A 70 -11.15 -13.61 -6.12
N LEU A 71 -10.79 -12.40 -5.68
CA LEU A 71 -9.54 -11.73 -6.05
C LEU A 71 -8.31 -12.56 -5.69
N THR A 72 -8.23 -13.01 -4.43
CA THR A 72 -7.09 -13.77 -3.89
C THR A 72 -7.02 -15.19 -4.42
N ARG A 73 -8.16 -15.78 -4.82
CA ARG A 73 -8.20 -17.05 -5.56
C ARG A 73 -7.67 -16.89 -6.98
N ARG A 74 -8.00 -15.78 -7.65
CA ARG A 74 -7.53 -15.47 -9.00
C ARG A 74 -6.04 -15.11 -9.03
N TRP A 75 -5.56 -14.42 -8.01
CA TRP A 75 -4.18 -13.95 -7.86
C TRP A 75 -3.60 -14.38 -6.49
N PRO A 76 -3.27 -15.68 -6.33
CA PRO A 76 -2.66 -16.18 -5.11
C PRO A 76 -1.24 -15.65 -4.92
N VAL A 77 -0.70 -15.76 -3.70
CA VAL A 77 0.72 -15.48 -3.45
C VAL A 77 1.61 -16.29 -4.41
N GLY A 78 2.60 -15.62 -4.99
CA GLY A 78 3.47 -16.16 -6.04
C GLY A 78 2.93 -16.04 -7.47
N ALA A 79 1.67 -15.64 -7.65
CA ALA A 79 1.13 -15.39 -8.98
C ALA A 79 1.84 -14.21 -9.65
N ARG A 80 2.08 -14.33 -10.96
CA ARG A 80 2.60 -13.26 -11.80
C ARG A 80 1.45 -12.53 -12.48
N ILE A 81 1.53 -11.20 -12.50
CA ILE A 81 0.53 -10.30 -13.01
C ILE A 81 1.18 -9.41 -14.05
N ASP A 82 0.61 -9.38 -15.26
CA ASP A 82 0.86 -8.31 -16.22
C ASP A 82 -0.09 -7.15 -15.89
N ALA A 83 0.48 -6.00 -15.53
CA ALA A 83 -0.27 -4.83 -15.10
C ALA A 83 0.15 -3.58 -15.89
N ARG A 84 -0.76 -2.62 -16.02
CA ARG A 84 -0.50 -1.34 -16.69
C ARG A 84 -0.34 -0.21 -15.68
N VAL A 85 0.75 0.55 -15.78
CA VAL A 85 0.94 1.78 -15.00
C VAL A 85 -0.11 2.81 -15.42
N GLU A 86 -0.76 3.45 -14.45
CA GLU A 86 -1.79 4.46 -14.71
C GLU A 86 -1.39 5.85 -14.24
N TYR A 87 -1.04 5.98 -12.96
CA TYR A 87 -0.53 7.23 -12.39
C TYR A 87 0.77 6.98 -11.65
N ILE A 88 1.64 7.98 -11.71
CA ILE A 88 2.94 8.00 -11.04
C ILE A 88 2.83 9.01 -9.90
N PHE A 89 3.38 8.66 -8.74
CA PHE A 89 3.48 9.49 -7.55
C PHE A 89 4.98 9.72 -7.25
N PRO A 90 5.64 10.67 -7.94
CA PRO A 90 7.10 10.82 -7.87
C PRO A 90 7.62 11.07 -6.45
N GLY A 91 6.88 11.84 -5.66
CA GLY A 91 7.24 12.18 -4.28
C GLY A 91 7.38 10.97 -3.36
N ASN A 92 6.63 9.89 -3.63
CA ASN A 92 6.64 8.67 -2.82
C ASN A 92 7.36 7.50 -3.52
N ARG A 93 7.91 7.72 -4.72
CA ARG A 93 8.34 6.66 -5.68
C ARG A 93 7.38 5.48 -5.74
N GLU A 94 6.12 5.80 -5.97
CA GLU A 94 5.02 4.86 -6.10
C GLU A 94 4.37 5.06 -7.47
N CYS A 95 3.83 4.00 -8.05
CA CYS A 95 2.90 4.10 -9.15
C CYS A 95 1.66 3.28 -8.87
N SER A 96 0.53 3.71 -9.42
CA SER A 96 -0.67 2.89 -9.44
C SER A 96 -0.65 2.03 -10.71
N VAL A 97 -0.95 0.76 -10.53
CA VAL A 97 -0.98 -0.23 -11.61
C VAL A 97 -2.38 -0.86 -11.67
N ARG A 98 -2.87 -1.12 -12.87
CA ARG A 98 -4.17 -1.76 -13.11
C ARG A 98 -4.00 -3.11 -13.80
N PHE A 99 -4.75 -4.09 -13.34
CA PHE A 99 -4.85 -5.43 -13.93
C PHE A 99 -6.28 -5.95 -13.75
N GLY A 100 -6.91 -6.34 -14.87
CA GLY A 100 -8.37 -6.51 -14.89
C GLY A 100 -9.08 -5.23 -14.41
N ASP A 101 -10.02 -5.41 -13.49
CA ASP A 101 -10.77 -4.32 -12.84
C ASP A 101 -10.14 -3.88 -11.51
N TRP A 102 -8.98 -4.44 -11.16
CA TRP A 102 -8.30 -4.17 -9.90
C TRP A 102 -7.13 -3.21 -10.07
N ARG A 103 -6.83 -2.47 -9.01
CA ARG A 103 -5.71 -1.53 -8.96
C ARG A 103 -4.92 -1.70 -7.68
N GLU A 104 -3.60 -1.75 -7.81
CA GLU A 104 -2.67 -1.65 -6.68
C GLU A 104 -1.75 -0.43 -6.77
N VAL A 105 -1.15 -0.07 -5.64
CA VAL A 105 -0.01 0.86 -5.62
C VAL A 105 1.24 0.05 -5.37
N VAL A 106 2.27 0.31 -6.17
CA VAL A 106 3.52 -0.43 -6.16
C VAL A 106 4.66 0.56 -6.10
N GLU A 107 5.68 0.20 -5.33
CA GLU A 107 6.92 0.94 -5.26
C GLU A 107 7.77 0.71 -6.51
N TYR A 108 8.48 1.75 -6.94
CA TYR A 108 9.52 1.62 -7.95
C TYR A 108 10.85 2.21 -7.45
N GLU A 109 11.94 1.65 -7.95
CA GLU A 109 13.29 2.17 -7.75
C GLU A 109 13.82 2.85 -9.01
N GLY A 110 14.81 3.73 -8.82
CA GLY A 110 15.44 4.43 -9.93
C GLY A 110 14.49 5.38 -10.66
N ARG A 111 14.49 5.28 -12.00
CA ARG A 111 13.69 6.16 -12.86
C ARG A 111 12.21 5.76 -12.80
N PRO A 112 11.27 6.71 -12.63
CA PRO A 112 9.85 6.41 -12.68
C PRO A 112 9.45 5.74 -14.02
N PRO A 113 8.59 4.72 -14.00
CA PRO A 113 8.01 4.18 -15.22
C PRO A 113 7.06 5.20 -15.84
N ASP A 114 6.94 5.21 -17.17
CA ASP A 114 5.96 6.07 -17.86
C ASP A 114 4.53 5.54 -17.69
N SER A 115 3.54 6.43 -17.66
CA SER A 115 2.13 6.03 -17.65
C SER A 115 1.79 5.27 -18.93
N GLY A 116 0.97 4.23 -18.81
CA GLY A 116 0.61 3.32 -19.90
C GLY A 116 1.59 2.15 -20.09
N THR A 117 2.77 2.20 -19.47
CA THR A 117 3.76 1.10 -19.51
C THR A 117 3.19 -0.19 -18.93
N GLN A 118 3.48 -1.31 -19.59
CA GLN A 118 3.20 -2.65 -19.07
C GLN A 118 4.35 -3.08 -18.15
N VAL A 119 4.01 -3.59 -16.97
CA VAL A 119 4.95 -4.08 -15.97
C VAL A 119 4.56 -5.48 -15.52
N LYS A 120 5.57 -6.30 -15.22
CA LYS A 120 5.38 -7.64 -14.66
C LYS A 120 5.62 -7.60 -13.17
N LEU A 121 4.62 -8.03 -12.42
CA LEU A 121 4.61 -8.01 -10.97
C LEU A 121 4.35 -9.40 -10.44
N MET A 122 4.79 -9.67 -9.22
CA MET A 122 4.47 -10.89 -8.49
C MET A 122 3.74 -10.53 -7.21
N VAL A 123 2.69 -11.28 -6.90
CA VAL A 123 2.02 -11.18 -5.59
C VAL A 123 2.97 -11.74 -4.54
N GLU A 124 3.51 -10.87 -3.69
CA GLU A 124 4.36 -11.27 -2.58
C GLU A 124 3.51 -11.68 -1.38
N ARG A 125 2.52 -10.85 -1.04
CA ARG A 125 1.65 -11.02 0.13
C ARG A 125 0.24 -10.53 -0.16
N GLN A 126 -0.70 -10.94 0.68
CA GLN A 126 -2.09 -10.52 0.65
C GLN A 126 -2.41 -9.93 2.03
N SER A 127 -2.88 -8.68 2.06
CA SER A 127 -3.30 -8.05 3.32
C SER A 127 -4.81 -8.15 3.47
N GLU A 128 -5.26 -8.99 4.40
CA GLU A 128 -6.67 -9.12 4.77
C GLU A 128 -7.24 -7.82 5.36
N TRP A 129 -6.38 -7.01 5.98
CA TRP A 129 -6.77 -5.79 6.67
C TRP A 129 -6.99 -4.61 5.73
N THR A 130 -6.12 -4.46 4.73
CA THR A 130 -6.21 -3.40 3.72
C THR A 130 -6.86 -3.87 2.43
N ARG A 131 -7.23 -5.16 2.33
CA ARG A 131 -7.74 -5.81 1.11
C ARG A 131 -6.86 -5.44 -0.08
N SER A 132 -5.54 -5.53 0.10
CA SER A 132 -4.55 -5.14 -0.90
C SER A 132 -3.60 -6.30 -1.21
N LEU A 133 -3.29 -6.47 -2.49
CA LEU A 133 -2.22 -7.35 -2.94
C LEU A 133 -0.90 -6.59 -2.82
N ILE A 134 0.02 -7.11 -2.02
CA ILE A 134 1.37 -6.57 -1.90
C ILE A 134 2.18 -7.14 -3.06
N LEU A 135 2.54 -6.26 -3.99
CA LEU A 135 3.18 -6.63 -5.25
C LEU A 135 4.66 -6.24 -5.24
N ARG A 136 5.50 -7.11 -5.81
CA ARG A 136 6.90 -6.79 -6.10
C ARG A 136 7.18 -6.91 -7.59
N PRO A 137 8.07 -6.09 -8.17
CA PRO A 137 8.51 -6.28 -9.55
C PRO A 137 9.08 -7.69 -9.79
N CYS A 138 8.71 -8.32 -10.91
CA CYS A 138 9.33 -9.58 -11.36
C CYS A 138 10.76 -9.36 -11.84
N ASP A 139 11.02 -8.19 -12.43
CA ASP A 139 12.32 -7.78 -12.93
C ASP A 139 12.80 -6.56 -12.13
N MET A 140 13.81 -6.75 -11.26
CA MET A 140 14.70 -5.67 -10.84
C MET A 140 16.14 -6.12 -11.11
N PRO A 141 16.94 -5.38 -11.90
CA PRO A 141 18.37 -5.63 -11.99
C PRO A 141 19.03 -5.33 -10.63
N GLY A 142 19.73 -6.32 -10.06
CA GLY A 142 20.70 -6.09 -8.99
C GLY A 142 20.42 -6.71 -7.62
N GLN A 143 20.21 -8.03 -7.54
CA GLN A 143 20.86 -8.78 -6.45
C GLN A 143 22.29 -9.08 -6.92
N GLY A 144 23.21 -8.18 -6.60
CA GLY A 144 24.65 -8.42 -6.65
C GLY A 144 25.15 -8.62 -5.23
N ILE A 145 25.81 -9.75 -5.02
CA ILE A 145 26.45 -10.24 -3.79
C ILE A 145 27.33 -9.17 -3.14
#